data_AF-A0A059LBY9-F1
#
_entry.id   AF-A0A059LBY9-F1
#
_cell.length_a   1.000
_cell.length_b   1.000
_cell.length_c   1.000
_cell.angle_alpha   90.00
_cell.angle_beta   90.00
_cell.angle_gamma   90.00
#
_symmetry.space_group_name_H-M   'P 1'
#
loop_
_entity.id
_entity.type
_entity.pdbx_description
1 polymer ?
#
loop_
_entity_poly.entity_id
_entity_poly.type
_entity_poly.pdbx_seq_one_letter_code
_entity_poly.pdbx_strand_id
1 'polypeptide(L)'
;MFALFHRGCADVLPVGDLGVRKGMQMLYGLRELPDPKAMERVAEGWKPYRSAGAWYMWKAVEDEQQARAAAREAKAALAAEAKLARLEARAAAKALKEASPPKRRKKAGEEEA
;
A
#
# COMPACT_ATOMS: atom_id res chain seq x y z
N MET A 1 20.42 19.22 -3.95
CA MET A 1 21.27 18.09 -3.49
C MET A 1 22.78 18.36 -3.45
N PHE A 2 23.40 19.23 -4.26
CA PHE A 2 24.87 19.31 -4.35
C PHE A 2 25.59 19.72 -3.04
N ALA A 3 24.98 20.59 -2.23
CA ALA A 3 25.59 21.07 -0.98
C ALA A 3 25.68 20.03 0.15
N LEU A 4 24.75 19.06 0.20
CA LEU A 4 24.72 18.04 1.28
C LEU A 4 25.87 17.04 1.15
N PHE A 5 26.23 16.66 -0.08
CA PHE A 5 27.15 15.55 -0.32
C PHE A 5 28.56 15.98 -0.72
N HIS A 6 28.78 17.25 -1.11
CA HIS A 6 30.06 17.69 -1.69
C HIS A 6 30.95 18.53 -0.77
N ARG A 7 30.41 19.14 0.31
CA ARG A 7 31.16 20.09 1.17
C ARG A 7 31.29 19.68 2.64
N GLY A 8 30.77 18.53 3.04
CA GLY A 8 30.77 18.12 4.46
C GLY A 8 30.00 19.09 5.38
N CYS A 9 29.13 19.94 4.82
CA CYS A 9 28.30 20.84 5.62
C CYS A 9 27.26 20.02 6.41
N ALA A 10 27.54 19.82 7.69
CA ALA A 10 26.65 19.14 8.63
C ALA A 10 25.31 19.86 8.82
N ASP A 11 25.25 21.16 8.49
CA ASP A 11 24.14 22.05 8.84
C ASP A 11 23.31 22.57 7.65
N VAL A 12 22.97 21.69 6.70
CA VAL A 12 22.16 22.04 5.52
C VAL A 12 20.77 21.43 5.63
N LEU A 13 19.74 22.28 5.53
CA LEU A 13 18.35 21.85 5.42
C LEU A 13 17.89 21.98 3.95
N PRO A 14 17.56 20.88 3.26
CA PRO A 14 17.10 20.94 1.87
C PRO A 14 15.60 21.28 1.82
N VAL A 15 15.24 22.54 2.06
CA VAL A 15 13.83 23.00 2.12
C VAL A 15 13.04 22.79 0.83
N GLY A 16 13.72 22.65 -0.31
CA GLY A 16 13.10 22.34 -1.60
C GLY A 16 12.89 20.84 -1.86
N ASP A 17 13.37 19.97 -0.98
CA ASP A 17 13.31 18.53 -1.21
C ASP A 17 11.96 17.95 -0.78
N LEU A 18 11.27 17.31 -1.73
CA LEU A 18 9.95 16.73 -1.48
C LEU A 18 9.99 15.54 -0.53
N GLY A 19 11.07 14.75 -0.56
CA GLY A 19 11.26 13.61 0.34
C GLY A 19 11.40 14.08 1.79
N VAL A 20 12.24 15.08 2.04
CA VAL A 20 12.41 15.66 3.38
C VAL A 20 11.13 16.32 3.86
N ARG A 21 10.43 17.08 2.99
CA ARG A 21 9.15 17.70 3.33
C ARG A 21 8.08 16.67 3.70
N LYS A 22 7.96 15.58 2.93
CA LYS A 22 7.03 14.48 3.23
C LYS A 22 7.41 13.74 4.50
N GLY A 23 8.70 13.49 4.71
CA GLY A 23 9.19 12.86 5.94
C GLY A 23 8.87 13.71 7.17
N MET A 24 9.09 15.03 7.09
CA MET A 24 8.68 15.97 8.13
C MET A 24 7.16 15.96 8.34
N GLN A 25 6.38 15.99 7.25
CA GLN A 25 4.92 15.96 7.34
C GLN A 25 4.45 14.72 8.11
N MET A 26 4.96 13.54 7.74
CA MET A 26 4.58 12.28 8.36
C MET A 26 5.04 12.20 9.81
N LEU A 27 6.32 12.48 10.08
CA LEU A 27 6.92 12.27 11.40
C LEU A 27 6.41 13.27 12.45
N TYR A 28 6.14 14.51 12.04
CA TYR A 28 5.59 15.55 12.91
C TYR A 28 4.06 15.64 12.86
N GLY A 29 3.39 14.70 12.16
CA GLY A 29 1.92 14.65 12.10
C GLY A 29 1.28 15.89 11.48
N LEU A 30 1.95 16.55 10.54
CA LEU A 30 1.46 17.76 9.90
C LEU A 30 0.36 17.40 8.89
N ARG A 31 -0.73 18.16 8.90
CA ARG A 31 -1.86 17.93 7.98
C ARG A 31 -1.48 18.21 6.52
N GLU A 32 -0.62 19.19 6.30
CA GLU A 32 -0.17 19.63 4.98
C GLU A 32 1.34 19.55 4.86
N LEU A 33 1.83 19.57 3.62
CA LEU A 33 3.24 19.56 3.33
C LEU A 33 3.88 20.87 3.85
N PRO A 34 4.85 20.82 4.78
CA PRO A 34 5.40 22.03 5.39
C PRO A 34 6.00 22.96 4.33
N ASP A 35 5.74 24.26 4.45
CA ASP A 35 6.42 25.28 3.67
C ASP A 35 7.85 25.51 4.18
N PRO A 36 8.75 26.15 3.40
CA PRO A 36 10.13 26.37 3.82
C PRO A 36 10.29 27.02 5.21
N LYS A 37 9.42 27.98 5.59
CA LYS A 37 9.50 28.63 6.91
C LYS A 37 9.05 27.70 8.03
N ALA A 38 8.06 26.84 7.78
CA ALA A 38 7.69 25.80 8.74
C ALA A 38 8.82 24.78 8.92
N MET A 39 9.47 24.36 7.83
CA MET A 39 10.62 23.45 7.90
C MET A 39 11.77 24.05 8.71
N GLU A 40 12.11 25.32 8.47
CA GLU A 40 13.16 26.02 9.21
C GLU A 40 12.85 26.04 10.71
N ARG A 41 11.62 26.37 11.11
CA ARG A 41 11.20 26.36 12.52
C ARG A 41 11.35 24.99 13.18
N VAL A 42 10.98 23.92 12.48
CA VAL A 42 11.14 22.54 12.99
C VAL A 42 12.62 22.16 13.08
N ALA A 43 13.40 22.52 12.07
CA ALA A 43 14.81 22.17 11.96
C ALA A 43 15.74 23.04 12.82
N GLU A 44 15.25 24.08 13.49
CA GLU A 44 16.04 24.83 14.47
C GLU A 44 16.60 23.90 15.56
N GLY A 45 15.80 22.94 16.03
CA GLY A 45 16.24 21.93 17.01
C GLY A 45 17.22 20.90 16.45
N TRP A 46 17.46 20.88 15.14
CA TRP A 46 18.39 19.95 14.51
C TRP A 46 19.80 20.54 14.37
N LYS A 47 19.99 21.83 14.68
CA LYS A 47 21.32 22.45 14.64
C LYS A 47 22.26 21.76 15.63
N PRO A 48 23.55 21.57 15.29
CA PRO A 48 24.21 21.96 14.03
C PRO A 48 24.19 20.86 12.94
N TYR A 49 23.31 19.86 13.05
CA TYR A 49 23.29 18.66 12.23
C TYR A 49 22.02 18.53 11.35
N ARG A 50 21.55 19.64 10.77
CA ARG A 50 20.34 19.64 9.91
C ARG A 50 20.41 18.66 8.74
N SER A 51 21.62 18.38 8.22
CA SER A 51 21.82 17.40 7.15
C SER A 51 21.52 15.96 7.60
N ALA A 52 21.81 15.63 8.87
CA ALA A 52 21.47 14.33 9.44
C ALA A 52 19.96 14.19 9.63
N GLY A 53 19.29 15.25 10.12
CA GLY A 53 17.82 15.28 10.22
C GLY A 53 17.15 15.05 8.87
N ALA A 54 17.63 15.73 7.82
CA ALA A 54 17.16 15.53 6.45
C ALA A 54 17.32 14.08 5.96
N TRP A 55 18.46 13.44 6.26
CA TRP A 55 18.70 12.04 5.91
C TRP A 55 17.69 11.10 6.59
N TYR A 56 17.39 11.30 7.87
CA TYR A 56 16.37 10.52 8.57
C TYR A 56 14.97 10.71 7.99
N MET A 57 14.63 11.91 7.48
CA MET A 57 13.35 12.12 6.82
C MET A 57 13.22 11.27 5.55
N TRP A 58 14.30 11.10 4.77
CA TRP A 58 14.28 10.19 3.63
C TRP A 58 14.10 8.74 4.06
N LYS A 59 14.84 8.28 5.07
CA LYS A 59 14.69 6.93 5.62
C LYS A 59 13.27 6.66 6.07
N ALA A 60 12.65 7.60 6.79
CA ALA A 60 11.26 7.46 7.21
C ALA A 60 10.30 7.28 6.01
N VAL A 61 10.47 8.07 4.95
CA VAL A 61 9.65 7.96 3.73
C VAL A 61 9.88 6.62 3.01
N GLU A 62 11.14 6.16 2.91
CA GLU A 62 11.46 4.87 2.32
C GLU A 62 10.80 3.72 3.11
N ASP A 63 10.92 3.74 4.43
CA ASP A 63 10.34 2.72 5.31
C ASP A 63 8.81 2.71 5.22
N GLU A 64 8.18 3.90 5.15
CA GLU A 64 6.74 4.01 4.91
C GLU A 64 6.34 3.42 3.55
N GLN A 65 7.11 3.71 2.49
CA GLN A 65 6.84 3.18 1.16
C GLN A 65 6.98 1.66 1.13
N GLN A 66 7.99 1.09 1.78
CA GLN A 66 8.18 -0.35 1.90
C GLN A 66 7.04 -1.00 2.69
N ALA A 67 6.63 -0.43 3.82
CA ALA A 67 5.49 -0.92 4.59
C ALA A 67 4.19 -0.90 3.77
N ARG A 68 3.95 0.16 3.00
CA ARG A 68 2.80 0.27 2.09
C ARG A 68 2.85 -0.74 0.95
N ALA A 69 4.03 -1.01 0.40
CA ALA A 69 4.21 -2.03 -0.64
C ALA A 69 3.92 -3.43 -0.08
N ALA A 70 4.52 -3.79 1.06
CA ALA A 70 4.27 -5.05 1.74
C ALA A 70 2.78 -5.25 2.07
N ALA A 71 2.10 -4.21 2.56
CA ALA A 71 0.66 -4.28 2.83
C ALA A 71 -0.18 -4.50 1.56
N ARG A 72 0.22 -3.92 0.42
CA ARG A 72 -0.46 -4.15 -0.87
C ARG A 72 -0.26 -5.57 -1.36
N GLU A 73 0.94 -6.11 -1.24
CA GLU A 73 1.26 -7.49 -1.60
C GLU A 73 0.46 -8.48 -0.75
N ALA A 74 0.44 -8.30 0.57
CA ALA A 74 -0.36 -9.12 1.47
C ALA A 74 -1.85 -9.08 1.12
N LYS A 75 -2.39 -7.89 0.83
CA LYS A 75 -3.79 -7.74 0.40
C LYS A 75 -4.06 -8.42 -0.95
N ALA A 76 -3.12 -8.35 -1.88
CA ALA A 76 -3.24 -9.01 -3.18
C ALA A 76 -3.23 -10.54 -3.04
N ALA A 77 -2.37 -11.09 -2.17
CA ALA A 77 -2.31 -12.52 -1.87
C ALA A 77 -3.63 -13.04 -1.30
N LEU A 78 -4.16 -12.37 -0.26
CA LEU A 78 -5.46 -12.71 0.33
C LEU A 78 -6.60 -12.66 -0.71
N ALA A 79 -6.58 -11.65 -1.60
CA ALA A 79 -7.56 -11.53 -2.66
C ALA A 79 -7.45 -12.65 -3.70
N ALA A 80 -6.23 -13.14 -3.99
CA ALA A 80 -5.99 -14.26 -4.89
C ALA A 80 -6.48 -15.58 -4.29
N GLU A 81 -6.19 -15.83 -3.01
CA GLU A 81 -6.70 -17.00 -2.28
C GLU A 81 -8.24 -17.02 -2.25
N ALA A 82 -8.85 -15.87 -1.92
CA ALA A 82 -10.31 -15.75 -1.95
C ALA A 82 -10.90 -15.96 -3.36
N LYS A 83 -10.17 -15.57 -4.40
CA LYS A 83 -10.58 -15.81 -5.80
C LYS A 83 -10.49 -17.29 -6.15
N LEU A 84 -9.43 -17.98 -5.74
CA LEU A 84 -9.28 -19.43 -5.95
C LEU A 84 -10.42 -20.20 -5.26
N ALA A 85 -10.69 -19.92 -3.98
CA ALA A 85 -11.77 -20.55 -3.24
C ALA A 85 -13.14 -20.35 -3.91
N ARG A 86 -13.40 -19.17 -4.48
CA ARG A 86 -14.63 -18.91 -5.27
C ARG A 86 -14.70 -19.73 -6.55
N LEU A 87 -13.59 -19.94 -7.24
CA LEU A 87 -13.55 -20.76 -8.45
C LEU A 87 -13.79 -22.24 -8.12
N GLU A 88 -13.18 -22.74 -7.06
CA GLU A 88 -13.40 -24.10 -6.55
C GLU A 88 -14.86 -24.33 -6.16
N ALA A 89 -15.45 -23.40 -5.39
CA ALA A 89 -16.87 -23.47 -5.02
C ALA A 89 -17.79 -23.46 -6.26
N ARG A 90 -17.47 -22.64 -7.27
CA ARG A 90 -18.22 -22.60 -8.53
C ARG A 90 -18.08 -23.90 -9.32
N ALA A 91 -16.89 -24.50 -9.35
CA ALA A 91 -16.66 -25.79 -10.00
C ALA A 91 -17.44 -26.92 -9.30
N ALA A 92 -17.42 -26.97 -7.96
CA ALA A 92 -18.19 -27.93 -7.17
C ALA A 92 -19.70 -27.80 -7.41
N ALA A 93 -20.22 -26.57 -7.44
CA ALA A 93 -21.65 -26.33 -7.74
C ALA A 93 -22.03 -26.79 -9.15
N LYS A 94 -21.13 -26.61 -10.14
CA LYS A 94 -21.32 -27.10 -11.51
C LYS A 94 -21.35 -28.64 -11.54
N ALA A 95 -20.43 -29.29 -10.85
CA ALA A 95 -20.37 -30.75 -10.77
C ALA A 95 -21.64 -31.35 -10.14
N LEU A 96 -22.16 -30.76 -9.05
CA LEU A 96 -23.40 -31.21 -8.41
C LEU A 96 -24.60 -31.08 -9.37
N LYS A 97 -24.65 -30.01 -10.17
CA LYS A 97 -25.71 -29.81 -11.16
C LYS A 97 -25.65 -30.86 -12.29
N GLU A 98 -24.45 -31.25 -12.70
CA GLU A 98 -24.21 -32.26 -13.74
C GLU A 98 -24.46 -33.70 -13.23
N ALA A 99 -24.20 -33.97 -11.94
CA ALA A 99 -24.48 -35.26 -11.30
C ALA A 99 -25.96 -35.47 -10.93
N SER A 100 -26.80 -34.42 -11.03
CA SER A 100 -28.23 -34.54 -10.76
C SER A 100 -28.90 -35.42 -11.81
N PRO A 101 -29.60 -36.51 -11.43
CA PRO A 101 -30.22 -37.41 -12.40
C PRO A 101 -31.27 -36.68 -13.24
N PRO A 102 -31.47 -37.09 -14.52
CA PRO A 102 -32.49 -36.48 -15.36
C PRO A 102 -33.85 -36.65 -14.69
N LYS A 103 -34.63 -35.56 -14.59
CA LYS A 103 -36.02 -35.61 -14.10
C LYS A 103 -36.74 -36.72 -14.87
N ARG A 104 -37.13 -37.80 -14.18
CA ARG A 104 -37.99 -38.86 -14.72
C ARG A 104 -39.21 -38.18 -15.34
N ARG A 105 -39.22 -38.11 -16.67
CA ARG A 105 -40.34 -37.59 -17.44
C ARG A 105 -41.47 -38.60 -17.22
N LYS A 106 -42.46 -38.25 -16.40
CA LYS A 106 -43.68 -39.05 -16.26
C LYS A 106 -44.27 -39.15 -17.68
N LYS A 107 -44.17 -40.32 -18.31
CA LYS A 107 -45.01 -40.65 -19.46
C LYS A 107 -46.44 -40.64 -18.91
N ALA A 108 -47.19 -39.60 -19.25
CA ALA A 108 -48.65 -39.67 -19.21
C ALA A 108 -49.07 -40.75 -20.22
N GLY A 109 -50.00 -41.59 -19.81
CA GLY A 109 -50.34 -42.87 -20.43
C GLY A 109 -50.70 -42.79 -21.91
N GLU A 110 -50.19 -43.78 -22.65
CA GLU A 110 -51.03 -44.55 -23.57
C GLU A 110 -51.74 -45.65 -22.75
N GLU A 111 -52.80 -46.24 -23.33
CA GLU A 111 -53.94 -46.96 -22.73
C GLU A 111 -55.02 -45.98 -22.20
N GLU A 112 -56.22 -45.89 -22.77
CA GLU A 112 -57.08 -46.95 -23.30
C GLU A 112 -58.23 -46.34 -24.15
N ALA A 113 -58.77 -47.15 -25.08
CA ALA A 113 -60.02 -47.01 -25.87
C ALA A 113 -59.97 -46.23 -27.21
#